data_AF-A0A378QJR8-F1
#
_entry.id   AF-A0A378QJR8-F1
#
_cell.length_a   1.000
_cell.length_b   1.000
_cell.length_c   1.000
_cell.angle_alpha   90.00
_cell.angle_beta   90.00
_cell.angle_gamma   90.00
#
_symmetry.space_group_name_H-M   'P 1'
#
loop_
_entity.id
_entity.type
_entity.pdbx_description
1 polymer ?
#
loop_
_entity_poly.entity_id
_entity_poly.type
_entity_poly.pdbx_seq_one_letter_code
_entity_poly.pdbx_strand_id
1 'polypeptide(L)'
;MWYKKYWVWAFVVITILTLALYYGYKERQRMIEQKDWYGWSVATMMASYSNIPYEDAARSELSTYIQLLYIPSRPDRQSYFATNDGKQLVTMDYADNWWSLRFEPLLGAAYYGPVPDRMHLVYLNERDMGIYKLDVELPKEKIMEIRNNKGRGITDLHPDPDYRRDDWGKLVIAFVGDDYITLYLGSTRQNLKEVASWQATKVADRLTPEDVAELYQLDDPVRIEETVNREGHVEPKIKKFFPKLWKQYQAGEWRMDAEHFKMMQTRFPWNLEVVDPTGDWLGEYEITYMNLEHYATLSDRLEQHKKELKPIPLKIRTWVFDKPLQKKYYVEIYTIPTPKWAAFRHSFPTYVGDPNATYLYKRFEYFYPNRSLKTNDIPAKPEEFATLKIILDNNGKMSEIYLEKNGIKLPLEGAYHYYLAEVDPDHGGYYPYDEDFEYFLTEPKMKDLSDPERSREEVWFPRENYLEF
;
A
#
# COMPACT_ATOMS: atom_id res chain seq x y z
N MET A 1 -18.76 -73.86 10.40
CA MET A 1 -17.55 -73.08 10.77
C MET A 1 -17.25 -71.89 9.84
N TRP A 2 -18.16 -71.50 8.93
CA TRP A 2 -17.97 -70.37 8.01
C TRP A 2 -18.47 -69.02 8.57
N TYR A 3 -19.46 -69.01 9.45
CA TYR A 3 -20.03 -67.78 10.01
C TYR A 3 -19.04 -66.93 10.85
N LYS A 4 -18.15 -67.56 11.63
CA LYS A 4 -17.22 -66.83 12.52
C LYS A 4 -16.18 -65.96 11.78
N LYS A 5 -15.82 -66.27 10.54
CA LYS A 5 -14.87 -65.46 9.75
C LYS A 5 -15.50 -64.17 9.22
N TYR A 6 -16.77 -64.19 8.86
CA TYR A 6 -17.46 -63.00 8.33
C TYR A 6 -17.79 -61.98 9.41
N TRP A 7 -17.98 -62.40 10.67
CA TRP A 7 -18.20 -61.48 11.79
C TRP A 7 -17.01 -60.57 12.08
N VAL A 8 -15.78 -61.08 11.96
CA VAL A 8 -14.57 -60.26 12.12
C VAL A 8 -14.48 -59.21 11.01
N TRP A 9 -14.72 -59.60 9.76
CA TRP A 9 -14.74 -58.66 8.64
C TRP A 9 -15.88 -57.65 8.71
N ALA A 10 -17.08 -58.08 9.10
CA ALA A 10 -18.21 -57.19 9.33
C ALA A 10 -17.91 -56.19 10.45
N PHE A 11 -17.30 -56.63 11.55
CA PHE A 11 -16.90 -55.75 12.64
C PHE A 11 -15.83 -54.73 12.21
N VAL A 12 -14.83 -55.17 11.43
CA VAL A 12 -13.80 -54.27 10.88
C VAL A 12 -14.42 -53.25 9.92
N VAL A 13 -15.30 -53.67 9.01
CA VAL A 13 -15.98 -52.77 8.05
C VAL A 13 -16.88 -51.77 8.79
N ILE A 14 -17.66 -52.22 9.77
CA ILE A 14 -18.51 -51.34 10.59
C ILE A 14 -17.64 -50.35 11.38
N THR A 15 -16.52 -50.80 11.93
CA THR A 15 -15.60 -49.91 12.67
C THR A 15 -14.99 -48.85 11.76
N ILE A 16 -14.52 -49.23 10.57
CA ILE A 16 -13.96 -48.29 9.58
C ILE A 16 -15.03 -47.29 9.12
N LEU A 17 -16.24 -47.76 8.80
CA LEU A 17 -17.35 -46.88 8.41
C LEU A 17 -17.75 -45.92 9.54
N THR A 18 -17.78 -46.40 10.78
CA THR A 18 -18.10 -45.57 11.94
C THR A 18 -17.02 -44.51 12.18
N LEU A 19 -15.74 -44.87 12.05
CA LEU A 19 -14.62 -43.92 12.14
C LEU A 19 -14.64 -42.91 10.99
N ALA A 20 -14.96 -43.34 9.77
CA ALA A 20 -15.08 -42.45 8.61
C ALA A 20 -16.24 -41.46 8.77
N LEU A 21 -17.40 -41.92 9.26
CA LEU A 21 -18.54 -41.05 9.56
C LEU A 21 -18.25 -40.10 10.72
N TYR A 22 -17.58 -40.56 11.77
CA TYR A 22 -17.17 -39.71 12.89
C TYR A 22 -16.16 -38.65 12.45
N TYR A 23 -15.16 -39.04 11.64
CA TYR A 23 -14.18 -38.10 11.09
C TYR A 23 -14.85 -37.09 10.15
N GLY A 24 -15.74 -37.55 9.25
CA GLY A 24 -16.51 -36.66 8.38
C GLY A 24 -17.44 -35.70 9.14
N TYR A 25 -18.05 -36.15 10.24
CA TYR A 25 -18.83 -35.31 11.13
C TYR A 25 -17.95 -34.28 11.84
N LYS A 26 -16.80 -34.70 12.40
CA LYS A 26 -15.86 -33.80 13.08
C LYS A 26 -15.28 -32.77 12.10
N GLU A 27 -14.99 -33.17 10.87
CA GLU A 27 -14.51 -32.27 9.83
C GLU A 27 -15.59 -31.29 9.37
N ARG A 28 -16.85 -31.75 9.27
CA ARG A 28 -17.98 -30.85 9.00
C ARG A 28 -18.23 -29.87 10.15
N GLN A 29 -18.13 -30.32 11.40
CA GLN A 29 -18.22 -29.43 12.57
C GLN A 29 -17.05 -28.44 12.58
N ARG A 30 -15.82 -28.89 12.32
CA ARG A 30 -14.65 -28.02 12.15
C ARG A 30 -14.86 -26.99 11.05
N MET A 31 -15.44 -27.37 9.91
CA MET A 31 -15.78 -26.42 8.82
C MET A 31 -16.95 -25.48 9.18
N ILE A 32 -17.88 -25.89 10.04
CA ILE A 32 -18.99 -25.04 10.52
C ILE A 32 -18.51 -24.09 11.62
N GLU A 33 -17.64 -24.54 12.54
CA GLU A 33 -16.94 -23.69 13.50
C GLU A 33 -15.99 -22.73 12.77
N GLN A 34 -15.38 -23.16 11.66
CA GLN A 34 -14.66 -22.30 10.72
C GLN A 34 -15.59 -21.43 9.87
N LYS A 35 -16.92 -21.59 9.90
CA LYS A 35 -17.80 -20.59 9.26
C LYS A 35 -17.75 -19.24 9.97
N ASP A 36 -17.41 -19.24 11.25
CA ASP A 36 -17.14 -18.02 12.00
C ASP A 36 -15.71 -17.49 11.75
N TRP A 37 -14.88 -18.19 10.96
CA TRP A 37 -13.57 -17.71 10.47
C TRP A 37 -13.65 -16.99 9.11
N TYR A 38 -14.84 -16.91 8.49
CA TYR A 38 -15.07 -16.12 7.28
C TYR A 38 -15.19 -14.64 7.66
N GLY A 39 -14.05 -13.96 7.71
CA GLY A 39 -13.93 -12.56 8.08
C GLY A 39 -13.24 -11.74 6.99
N TRP A 40 -13.32 -10.41 7.11
CA TRP A 40 -12.48 -9.54 6.31
C TRP A 40 -11.03 -9.64 6.79
N SER A 41 -10.10 -9.81 5.85
CA SER A 41 -8.69 -9.59 6.15
C SER A 41 -8.50 -8.10 6.44
N VAL A 42 -7.90 -7.75 7.57
CA VAL A 42 -7.55 -6.37 7.91
C VAL A 42 -6.02 -6.23 7.99
N ALA A 43 -5.48 -5.14 7.45
CA ALA A 43 -4.14 -4.66 7.78
C ALA A 43 -4.15 -3.17 8.09
N THR A 44 -3.08 -2.73 8.71
CA THR A 44 -2.80 -1.32 8.97
C THR A 44 -1.56 -0.87 8.21
N MET A 45 -1.45 0.43 7.94
CA MET A 45 -0.28 1.07 7.36
C MET A 45 0.02 2.33 8.15
N MET A 46 1.24 2.47 8.65
CA MET A 46 1.67 3.63 9.44
C MET A 46 2.58 4.54 8.66
N ALA A 47 2.19 5.81 8.44
CA ALA A 47 3.02 6.76 7.68
C ALA A 47 4.42 6.80 8.29
N SER A 48 5.43 6.47 7.49
CA SER A 48 6.83 6.51 7.91
C SER A 48 7.62 7.44 7.02
N TYR A 49 8.57 8.12 7.64
CA TYR A 49 9.57 8.90 6.97
C TYR A 49 10.95 8.36 7.34
N SER A 50 11.65 7.86 6.32
CA SER A 50 13.04 7.43 6.42
C SER A 50 13.84 8.07 5.30
N ASN A 51 14.90 8.79 5.67
CA ASN A 51 15.86 9.37 4.71
C ASN A 51 17.19 8.59 4.67
N ILE A 52 17.21 7.39 5.27
CA ILE A 52 18.42 6.72 5.68
C ILE A 52 18.39 5.26 5.21
N PRO A 53 19.53 4.66 4.82
CA PRO A 53 19.53 3.30 4.30
C PRO A 53 18.95 2.34 5.33
N TYR A 54 18.24 1.31 4.86
CA TYR A 54 17.44 0.41 5.69
C TYR A 54 18.16 -0.18 6.92
N GLU A 55 19.46 -0.46 6.82
CA GLU A 55 20.28 -0.98 7.93
C GLU A 55 20.36 -0.02 9.12
N ASP A 56 20.24 1.28 8.86
CA ASP A 56 20.17 2.35 9.85
C ASP A 56 18.71 2.86 10.06
N ALA A 57 17.77 2.50 9.18
CA ALA A 57 16.38 2.98 9.16
C ALA A 57 15.58 2.56 10.40
N ALA A 58 15.76 1.32 10.88
CA ALA A 58 15.14 0.84 12.12
C ALA A 58 15.51 1.66 13.37
N ARG A 59 16.52 2.53 13.29
CA ARG A 59 16.97 3.42 14.36
C ARG A 59 16.67 4.90 14.11
N SER A 60 16.08 5.25 12.97
CA SER A 60 16.10 6.62 12.42
C SER A 60 14.82 7.10 11.76
N GLU A 61 13.78 6.28 11.76
CA GLU A 61 12.49 6.61 11.16
C GLU A 61 11.64 7.54 12.03
N LEU A 62 11.05 8.55 11.37
CA LEU A 62 9.94 9.31 11.91
C LEU A 62 8.65 8.65 11.41
N SER A 63 8.05 7.81 12.23
CA SER A 63 6.81 7.08 11.87
C SER A 63 5.65 7.46 12.76
N THR A 64 4.45 7.37 12.20
CA THR A 64 3.18 7.46 12.92
C THR A 64 2.98 6.12 13.62
N TYR A 65 3.63 5.94 14.78
CA TYR A 65 3.50 4.72 15.56
C TYR A 65 2.11 4.70 16.21
N ILE A 66 1.25 3.80 15.72
CA ILE A 66 -0.13 3.65 16.20
C ILE A 66 -0.26 2.31 16.90
N GLN A 67 -0.93 2.31 18.06
CA GLN A 67 -1.41 1.11 18.71
C GLN A 67 -2.94 1.13 18.70
N LEU A 68 -3.56 0.24 17.93
CA LEU A 68 -5.01 0.00 18.05
C LEU A 68 -5.30 -0.54 19.45
N LEU A 69 -6.31 0.02 20.11
CA LEU A 69 -6.68 -0.40 21.46
C LEU A 69 -7.67 -1.55 21.41
N TYR A 70 -7.43 -2.52 22.30
CA TYR A 70 -8.36 -3.57 22.65
C TYR A 70 -8.28 -3.84 24.14
N ILE A 71 -9.31 -3.40 24.86
CA ILE A 71 -9.46 -3.58 26.31
C ILE A 71 -10.77 -4.33 26.55
N PRO A 72 -10.74 -5.64 26.84
CA PRO A 72 -11.94 -6.48 26.96
C PRO A 72 -13.00 -5.93 27.92
N SER A 73 -12.59 -5.34 29.05
CA SER A 73 -13.51 -4.79 30.05
C SER A 73 -14.17 -3.47 29.61
N ARG A 74 -13.64 -2.83 28.55
CA ARG A 74 -14.06 -1.52 28.07
C ARG A 74 -14.41 -1.55 26.58
N PRO A 75 -15.69 -1.82 26.22
CA PRO A 75 -16.13 -1.81 24.82
C PRO A 75 -15.88 -0.50 24.08
N ASP A 76 -15.84 0.63 24.80
CA ASP A 76 -15.53 1.95 24.24
C ASP A 76 -14.04 2.15 23.87
N ARG A 77 -13.19 1.16 24.18
CA ARG A 77 -11.74 1.13 23.94
C ARG A 77 -11.34 0.01 22.98
N GLN A 78 -12.25 -0.46 22.15
CA GLN A 78 -12.02 -1.53 21.20
C GLN A 78 -12.18 -1.02 19.78
N SER A 79 -11.26 -1.38 18.90
CA SER A 79 -11.39 -1.12 17.46
C SER A 79 -12.09 -2.29 16.77
N TYR A 80 -13.07 -2.04 15.90
CA TYR A 80 -13.79 -3.09 15.18
C TYR A 80 -14.47 -2.58 13.90
N PHE A 81 -14.79 -3.52 13.02
CA PHE A 81 -15.79 -3.33 11.96
C PHE A 81 -17.10 -4.00 12.36
N ALA A 82 -18.23 -3.41 11.98
CA ALA A 82 -19.56 -3.93 12.34
C ALA A 82 -20.57 -3.75 11.20
N THR A 83 -21.68 -4.47 11.30
CA THR A 83 -22.91 -4.22 10.53
C THR A 83 -23.75 -3.11 11.16
N ASN A 84 -24.74 -2.61 10.43
CA ASN A 84 -25.62 -1.52 10.88
C ASN A 84 -26.42 -1.83 12.15
N ASP A 85 -26.72 -3.10 12.42
CA ASP A 85 -27.37 -3.57 13.66
C ASP A 85 -26.40 -3.71 14.85
N GLY A 86 -25.13 -3.34 14.68
CA GLY A 86 -24.11 -3.33 15.74
C GLY A 86 -23.40 -4.66 15.94
N LYS A 87 -23.66 -5.69 15.12
CA LYS A 87 -22.91 -6.95 15.19
C LYS A 87 -21.48 -6.72 14.72
N GLN A 88 -20.52 -6.94 15.63
CA GLN A 88 -19.09 -6.90 15.31
C GLN A 88 -18.74 -8.04 14.33
N LEU A 89 -18.05 -7.67 13.25
CA LEU A 89 -17.61 -8.58 12.20
C LEU A 89 -16.15 -8.97 12.38
N VAL A 90 -15.32 -8.03 12.82
CA VAL A 90 -13.92 -8.27 13.16
C VAL A 90 -13.49 -7.23 14.18
N THR A 91 -12.76 -7.67 15.20
CA THR A 91 -12.14 -6.82 16.22
C THR A 91 -10.66 -6.71 15.93
N MET A 92 -10.06 -5.56 16.22
CA MET A 92 -8.67 -5.24 15.93
C MET A 92 -7.97 -4.86 17.23
N ASP A 93 -6.92 -5.59 17.57
CA ASP A 93 -6.16 -5.46 18.82
C ASP A 93 -4.68 -5.19 18.60
N TYR A 94 -4.25 -5.07 17.33
CA TYR A 94 -2.88 -4.81 16.94
C TYR A 94 -2.79 -4.05 15.62
N ALA A 95 -1.73 -3.27 15.44
CA ALA A 95 -1.37 -2.66 14.17
C ALA A 95 -0.01 -3.21 13.72
N ASP A 96 0.01 -3.89 12.58
CA ASP A 96 1.23 -4.40 11.97
C ASP A 96 1.40 -3.86 10.54
N ASN A 97 2.67 -3.68 10.16
CA ASN A 97 3.22 -3.22 8.89
C ASN A 97 3.57 -1.72 8.75
N TRP A 98 4.81 -1.52 8.29
CA TRP A 98 5.32 -0.26 7.75
C TRP A 98 4.80 -0.08 6.31
N TRP A 99 5.04 1.08 5.70
CA TRP A 99 4.64 1.37 4.31
C TRP A 99 5.48 0.58 3.30
N SER A 100 5.41 -0.75 3.37
CA SER A 100 5.83 -1.69 2.34
C SER A 100 5.46 -3.13 2.72
N LEU A 101 4.76 -3.78 1.78
CA LEU A 101 4.93 -5.20 1.44
C LEU A 101 5.06 -6.21 2.61
N ARG A 102 3.92 -6.59 3.18
CA ARG A 102 3.46 -7.98 3.34
C ARG A 102 2.11 -7.99 4.05
N PHE A 103 1.12 -8.56 3.38
CA PHE A 103 -0.26 -8.49 3.81
C PHE A 103 -0.67 -9.81 4.48
N GLU A 104 0.00 -10.21 5.55
CA GLU A 104 -0.60 -11.25 6.39
C GLU A 104 -1.91 -10.68 6.98
N PRO A 105 -3.03 -11.41 6.89
CA PRO A 105 -4.26 -11.01 7.56
C PRO A 105 -4.01 -11.00 9.08
N LEU A 106 -4.37 -9.92 9.77
CA LEU A 106 -4.45 -9.96 11.24
C LEU A 106 -5.48 -11.01 11.70
N LEU A 107 -6.57 -11.20 10.93
CA LEU A 107 -7.61 -12.21 11.14
C LEU A 107 -8.30 -12.61 9.82
N GLY A 108 -8.83 -13.84 9.75
CA GLY A 108 -9.80 -14.30 8.74
C GLY A 108 -9.23 -15.06 7.53
N ALA A 109 -9.93 -16.11 7.10
CA ALA A 109 -9.78 -16.60 5.73
C ALA A 109 -10.55 -15.64 4.82
N ALA A 110 -9.91 -15.14 3.75
CA ALA A 110 -10.60 -14.44 2.69
C ALA A 110 -11.81 -15.29 2.25
N TYR A 111 -12.80 -14.64 1.64
CA TYR A 111 -13.99 -15.25 1.04
C TYR A 111 -15.23 -15.34 1.97
N TYR A 112 -16.22 -14.46 1.69
CA TYR A 112 -17.66 -14.60 1.98
C TYR A 112 -18.29 -14.04 3.29
N GLY A 113 -17.67 -13.07 3.97
CA GLY A 113 -18.35 -12.30 5.05
C GLY A 113 -19.30 -11.20 4.52
N PRO A 114 -20.28 -10.72 5.32
CA PRO A 114 -21.03 -9.51 5.00
C PRO A 114 -20.07 -8.31 4.88
N VAL A 115 -20.35 -7.39 3.96
CA VAL A 115 -19.58 -6.14 3.86
C VAL A 115 -19.83 -5.30 5.10
N PRO A 116 -18.79 -4.78 5.78
CA PRO A 116 -18.98 -3.95 6.97
C PRO A 116 -19.74 -2.68 6.60
N ASP A 117 -20.67 -2.29 7.46
CA ASP A 117 -21.41 -1.04 7.31
C ASP A 117 -20.78 0.09 8.13
N ARG A 118 -20.02 -0.24 9.18
CA ARG A 118 -19.37 0.72 10.08
C ARG A 118 -17.95 0.32 10.43
N MET A 119 -17.13 1.33 10.68
CA MET A 119 -15.78 1.19 11.25
C MET A 119 -15.69 2.05 12.51
N HIS A 120 -15.33 1.40 13.62
CA HIS A 120 -15.04 2.04 14.89
C HIS A 120 -13.55 1.82 15.20
N LEU A 121 -12.78 2.89 15.30
CA LEU A 121 -11.36 2.86 15.66
C LEU A 121 -11.16 3.59 16.97
N VAL A 122 -10.40 2.99 17.86
CA VAL A 122 -9.84 3.61 19.06
C VAL A 122 -8.37 3.25 19.10
N TYR A 123 -7.51 4.27 19.08
CA TYR A 123 -6.07 4.02 18.99
C TYR A 123 -5.27 5.02 19.81
N LEU A 124 -4.13 4.55 20.30
CA LEU A 124 -3.08 5.36 20.88
C LEU A 124 -2.12 5.77 19.78
N ASN A 125 -1.88 7.06 19.65
CA ASN A 125 -0.79 7.59 18.85
C ASN A 125 0.44 7.74 19.74
N GLU A 126 1.49 6.95 19.50
CA GLU A 126 2.68 6.95 20.34
C GLU A 126 3.60 8.17 20.12
N ARG A 127 3.29 9.02 19.13
CA ARG A 127 3.99 10.28 18.92
C ARG A 127 3.63 11.31 19.99
N ASP A 128 2.34 11.57 20.17
CA ASP A 128 1.82 12.55 21.14
C ASP A 128 1.22 11.90 22.40
N MET A 129 1.23 10.56 22.46
CA MET A 129 0.62 9.72 23.50
C MET A 129 -0.89 9.90 23.66
N GLY A 130 -1.55 10.54 22.68
CA GLY A 130 -2.98 10.82 22.68
C GLY A 130 -3.83 9.62 22.26
N ILE A 131 -5.04 9.54 22.81
CA ILE A 131 -6.05 8.58 22.37
C ILE A 131 -6.98 9.25 21.37
N TYR A 132 -7.15 8.61 20.22
CA TYR A 132 -7.99 9.06 19.13
C TYR A 132 -9.14 8.08 18.90
N LYS A 133 -10.28 8.61 18.47
CA LYS A 133 -11.47 7.83 18.08
C LYS A 133 -11.97 8.24 16.71
N LEU A 134 -12.42 7.26 15.94
CA LEU A 134 -13.15 7.44 14.69
C LEU A 134 -14.33 6.47 14.67
N ASP A 135 -15.54 6.96 14.45
CA ASP A 135 -16.73 6.13 14.26
C ASP A 135 -17.47 6.62 13.02
N VAL A 136 -17.50 5.80 11.98
CA VAL A 136 -17.98 6.20 10.65
C VAL A 136 -18.79 5.09 9.99
N GLU A 137 -19.79 5.51 9.22
CA GLU A 137 -20.44 4.66 8.23
C GLU A 137 -19.51 4.47 7.02
N LEU A 138 -19.47 3.25 6.51
CA LEU A 138 -18.63 2.89 5.37
C LEU A 138 -19.41 3.01 4.06
N PRO A 139 -18.77 3.49 2.98
CA PRO A 139 -19.41 3.61 1.66
C PRO A 139 -19.52 2.22 1.02
N LYS A 140 -20.55 1.47 1.42
CA LYS A 140 -20.76 0.06 1.06
C LYS A 140 -20.85 -0.14 -0.45
N GLU A 141 -21.52 0.76 -1.15
CA GLU A 141 -21.65 0.73 -2.61
C GLU A 141 -20.29 0.80 -3.28
N LYS A 142 -19.40 1.69 -2.81
CA LYS A 142 -18.04 1.83 -3.33
C LYS A 142 -17.18 0.61 -3.00
N ILE A 143 -17.28 0.08 -1.77
CA ILE A 143 -16.58 -1.17 -1.40
C ILE A 143 -17.03 -2.32 -2.32
N MET A 144 -18.33 -2.45 -2.56
CA MET A 144 -18.89 -3.47 -3.45
C MET A 144 -18.51 -3.24 -4.91
N GLU A 145 -18.48 -2.00 -5.38
CA GLU A 145 -18.02 -1.65 -6.72
C GLU A 145 -16.57 -2.09 -6.93
N ILE A 146 -15.66 -1.70 -6.03
CA ILE A 146 -14.24 -2.10 -6.13
C ILE A 146 -14.12 -3.62 -6.01
N ARG A 147 -14.83 -4.24 -5.07
CA ARG A 147 -14.82 -5.69 -4.86
C ARG A 147 -15.27 -6.48 -6.08
N ASN A 148 -16.31 -6.01 -6.75
CA ASN A 148 -16.85 -6.64 -7.95
C ASN A 148 -16.03 -6.32 -9.20
N ASN A 149 -15.17 -5.29 -9.15
CA ASN A 149 -14.31 -4.90 -10.24
C ASN A 149 -13.06 -5.80 -10.29
N LYS A 150 -13.25 -6.99 -10.87
CA LYS A 150 -12.23 -8.04 -11.03
C LYS A 150 -11.02 -7.54 -11.81
N GLY A 151 -9.86 -7.51 -11.17
CA GLY A 151 -8.60 -7.08 -11.79
C GLY A 151 -7.82 -8.24 -12.38
N ARG A 152 -7.01 -7.94 -13.39
CA ARG A 152 -5.84 -8.72 -13.74
C ARG A 152 -4.62 -8.03 -13.12
N GLY A 153 -3.73 -8.82 -12.55
CA GLY A 153 -2.44 -8.29 -12.07
C GLY A 153 -1.51 -8.04 -13.24
N ILE A 154 -0.49 -7.21 -13.00
CA ILE A 154 0.55 -6.90 -14.00
C ILE A 154 1.32 -8.14 -14.48
N THR A 155 1.12 -9.31 -13.88
CA THR A 155 1.79 -10.58 -14.21
C THR A 155 0.88 -11.54 -14.99
N ASP A 156 -0.38 -11.16 -15.23
CA ASP A 156 -1.34 -12.04 -15.90
C ASP A 156 -1.33 -11.84 -17.41
N LEU A 157 -0.71 -12.79 -18.11
CA LEU A 157 -0.70 -12.87 -19.57
C LEU A 157 -1.96 -13.51 -20.14
N HIS A 158 -2.86 -14.02 -19.30
CA HIS A 158 -3.98 -14.78 -19.79
C HIS A 158 -5.01 -13.85 -20.46
N PRO A 159 -5.45 -14.16 -21.70
CA PRO A 159 -6.38 -13.32 -22.44
C PRO A 159 -7.79 -13.34 -21.86
N ASP A 160 -8.15 -14.39 -21.11
CA ASP A 160 -9.40 -14.44 -20.36
C ASP A 160 -9.35 -13.51 -19.14
N PRO A 161 -10.17 -12.45 -19.08
CA PRO A 161 -10.25 -11.57 -17.92
C PRO A 161 -10.77 -12.26 -16.66
N ASP A 162 -11.37 -13.45 -16.77
CA ASP A 162 -11.81 -14.26 -15.65
C ASP A 162 -10.74 -15.26 -15.14
N TYR A 163 -9.60 -15.40 -15.82
CA TYR A 163 -8.51 -16.26 -15.36
C TYR A 163 -7.81 -15.65 -14.13
N ARG A 164 -7.76 -16.42 -13.03
CA ARG A 164 -7.10 -16.04 -11.76
C ARG A 164 -7.42 -14.61 -11.30
N ARG A 165 -8.72 -14.34 -11.15
CA ARG A 165 -9.29 -13.07 -10.70
C ARG A 165 -8.52 -12.50 -9.50
N ASP A 166 -8.26 -11.20 -9.57
CA ASP A 166 -7.76 -10.47 -8.43
C ASP A 166 -8.88 -10.26 -7.41
N ASP A 167 -8.72 -10.86 -6.23
CA ASP A 167 -9.75 -10.88 -5.20
C ASP A 167 -9.51 -9.74 -4.21
N TRP A 168 -10.33 -8.71 -4.34
CA TRP A 168 -10.38 -7.54 -3.45
C TRP A 168 -11.08 -7.91 -2.13
N GLY A 169 -10.32 -8.53 -1.23
CA GLY A 169 -10.83 -9.09 0.03
C GLY A 169 -10.18 -8.53 1.29
N LYS A 170 -9.29 -7.52 1.17
CA LYS A 170 -8.52 -7.00 2.29
C LYS A 170 -8.84 -5.54 2.58
N LEU A 171 -9.28 -5.22 3.80
CA LEU A 171 -9.39 -3.85 4.28
C LEU A 171 -8.02 -3.40 4.78
N VAL A 172 -7.55 -2.25 4.31
CA VAL A 172 -6.26 -1.69 4.70
C VAL A 172 -6.48 -0.29 5.26
N ILE A 173 -6.12 -0.08 6.52
CA ILE A 173 -6.29 1.20 7.23
C ILE A 173 -4.94 1.90 7.26
N ALA A 174 -4.81 3.02 6.55
CA ALA A 174 -3.64 3.87 6.61
C ALA A 174 -3.83 5.01 7.61
N PHE A 175 -2.84 5.19 8.48
CA PHE A 175 -2.74 6.28 9.45
C PHE A 175 -1.73 7.30 8.95
N VAL A 176 -2.16 8.56 8.83
CA VAL A 176 -1.33 9.66 8.34
C VAL A 176 -1.42 10.86 9.30
N GLY A 177 -0.28 11.34 9.76
CA GLY A 177 -0.25 12.37 10.80
C GLY A 177 -0.86 11.83 12.10
N ASP A 178 -1.42 12.69 12.93
CA ASP A 178 -1.97 12.23 14.22
C ASP A 178 -3.35 11.57 14.09
N ASP A 179 -4.12 12.01 13.10
CA ASP A 179 -5.56 11.92 13.15
C ASP A 179 -6.22 11.68 11.79
N TYR A 180 -5.48 11.62 10.69
CA TYR A 180 -6.07 11.37 9.37
C TYR A 180 -6.00 9.90 8.99
N ILE A 181 -7.17 9.32 8.72
CA ILE A 181 -7.34 7.88 8.46
C ILE A 181 -7.82 7.70 7.03
N THR A 182 -7.19 6.81 6.28
CA THR A 182 -7.66 6.40 4.95
C THR A 182 -7.90 4.90 4.91
N LEU A 183 -9.07 4.49 4.43
CA LEU A 183 -9.39 3.10 4.18
C LEU A 183 -9.19 2.79 2.71
N TYR A 184 -8.47 1.69 2.45
CA TYR A 184 -8.30 1.11 1.14
C TYR A 184 -8.89 -0.29 1.11
N LEU A 185 -9.25 -0.71 -0.10
CA LEU A 185 -9.47 -2.10 -0.41
C LEU A 185 -8.22 -2.61 -1.13
N GLY A 186 -7.65 -3.69 -0.61
CA GLY A 186 -6.49 -4.39 -1.13
C GLY A 186 -6.88 -5.73 -1.75
N SER A 187 -6.07 -6.18 -2.70
CA SER A 187 -6.30 -7.42 -3.42
C SER A 187 -5.20 -8.47 -3.22
N THR A 188 -5.45 -9.70 -3.66
CA THR A 188 -4.49 -10.80 -3.57
C THR A 188 -3.25 -10.59 -4.44
N ARG A 189 -3.36 -9.77 -5.50
CA ARG A 189 -2.23 -9.35 -6.33
C ARG A 189 -1.66 -7.98 -5.96
N GLN A 190 -1.83 -7.61 -4.69
CA GLN A 190 -1.30 -6.41 -4.07
C GLN A 190 -1.96 -5.10 -4.50
N ASN A 191 -2.84 -5.06 -5.52
CA ASN A 191 -3.53 -3.84 -5.92
C ASN A 191 -4.23 -3.19 -4.72
N LEU A 192 -4.19 -1.85 -4.68
CA LEU A 192 -4.74 -1.04 -3.61
C LEU A 192 -5.56 0.10 -4.20
N LYS A 193 -6.81 0.24 -3.75
CA LYS A 193 -7.73 1.29 -4.20
C LYS A 193 -8.40 1.97 -3.02
N GLU A 194 -8.43 3.30 -3.03
CA GLU A 194 -8.97 4.11 -1.94
C GLU A 194 -10.49 3.97 -1.86
N VAL A 195 -10.99 3.68 -0.66
CA VAL A 195 -12.42 3.61 -0.34
C VAL A 195 -12.89 4.98 0.14
N ALA A 196 -12.32 5.48 1.23
CA ALA A 196 -12.65 6.77 1.80
C ALA A 196 -11.61 7.18 2.86
N SER A 197 -11.65 8.44 3.27
CA SER A 197 -10.79 8.99 4.30
C SER A 197 -11.54 9.90 5.25
N TRP A 198 -11.06 10.01 6.49
CA TRP A 198 -11.70 10.73 7.58
C TRP A 198 -10.69 11.34 8.55
N GLN A 199 -11.20 12.29 9.35
CA GLN A 199 -10.48 12.92 10.44
C GLN A 199 -10.96 12.29 11.77
N ALA A 200 -10.08 11.56 12.45
CA ALA A 200 -10.30 11.08 13.81
C ALA A 200 -10.28 12.25 14.81
N THR A 201 -10.88 12.04 15.97
CA THR A 201 -10.95 13.03 17.05
C THR A 201 -10.10 12.57 18.22
N LYS A 202 -9.24 13.45 18.74
CA LYS A 202 -8.54 13.21 20.01
C LYS A 202 -9.56 13.24 21.15
N VAL A 203 -9.63 12.17 21.94
CA VAL A 203 -10.59 12.03 23.04
C VAL A 203 -9.95 11.99 24.42
N ALA A 204 -8.63 11.77 24.49
CA ALA A 204 -7.87 11.86 25.72
C ALA A 204 -6.40 12.15 25.41
N ASP A 205 -5.71 12.77 26.35
CA ASP A 205 -4.28 13.06 26.20
C ASP A 205 -3.39 11.86 26.52
N ARG A 206 -3.89 10.88 27.29
CA ARG A 206 -3.16 9.68 27.73
C ARG A 206 -4.11 8.52 28.06
N LEU A 207 -3.57 7.30 28.12
CA LEU A 207 -4.22 6.13 28.73
C LEU A 207 -4.38 6.33 30.24
N THR A 208 -5.46 5.82 30.83
CA THR A 208 -5.60 5.78 32.29
C THR A 208 -4.74 4.66 32.91
N PRO A 209 -4.45 4.68 34.22
CA PRO A 209 -3.77 3.58 34.88
C PRO A 209 -4.46 2.23 34.67
N GLU A 210 -5.80 2.21 34.69
CA GLU A 210 -6.60 1.01 34.42
C GLU A 210 -6.45 0.55 32.97
N ASP A 211 -6.48 1.49 32.02
CA ASP A 211 -6.28 1.18 30.60
C ASP A 211 -4.89 0.53 30.39
N VAL A 212 -3.84 1.08 31.01
CA VAL A 212 -2.46 0.56 30.95
C VAL A 212 -2.33 -0.80 31.62
N ALA A 213 -2.91 -0.97 32.81
CA ALA A 213 -2.87 -2.22 33.56
C ALA A 213 -3.47 -3.37 32.75
N GLU A 214 -4.62 -3.15 32.12
CA GLU A 214 -5.29 -4.18 31.32
C GLU A 214 -4.61 -4.40 29.97
N LEU A 215 -4.30 -3.32 29.23
CA LEU A 215 -3.70 -3.40 27.89
C LEU A 215 -2.34 -4.10 27.90
N TYR A 216 -1.50 -3.82 28.90
CA TYR A 216 -0.15 -4.38 29.02
C TYR A 216 -0.05 -5.51 30.05
N GLN A 217 -1.17 -5.93 30.65
CA GLN A 217 -1.23 -6.98 31.67
C GLN A 217 -0.25 -6.71 32.83
N LEU A 218 -0.25 -5.47 33.33
CA LEU A 218 0.61 -5.01 34.41
C LEU A 218 -0.17 -4.98 35.72
N ASP A 219 0.47 -5.43 36.80
CA ASP A 219 -0.04 -5.40 38.18
C ASP A 219 0.78 -4.48 39.10
N ASP A 220 2.01 -4.16 38.73
CA ASP A 220 2.92 -3.26 39.46
C ASP A 220 2.52 -1.77 39.26
N PRO A 221 2.08 -1.07 40.33
CA PRO A 221 1.69 0.34 40.25
C PRO A 221 2.78 1.28 39.73
N VAL A 222 4.06 0.98 40.01
CA VAL A 222 5.18 1.82 39.56
C VAL A 222 5.33 1.72 38.05
N ARG A 223 5.28 0.50 37.49
CA ARG A 223 5.36 0.29 36.04
C ARG A 223 4.15 0.85 35.30
N ILE A 224 2.96 0.78 35.91
CA ILE A 224 1.76 1.40 35.37
C ILE A 224 1.95 2.92 35.30
N GLU A 225 2.38 3.55 36.39
CA GLU A 225 2.62 5.00 36.44
C GLU A 225 3.70 5.45 35.46
N GLU A 226 4.81 4.70 35.34
CA GLU A 226 5.86 4.95 34.36
C GLU A 226 5.33 4.89 32.92
N THR A 227 4.47 3.91 32.62
CA THR A 227 3.92 3.71 31.27
C THR A 227 2.88 4.76 30.92
N VAL A 228 2.00 5.13 31.87
CA VAL A 228 1.04 6.25 31.71
C VAL A 228 1.79 7.55 31.44
N ASN A 229 2.93 7.76 32.11
CA ASN A 229 3.67 9.01 32.04
C ASN A 229 4.77 9.07 30.98
N ARG A 230 4.97 7.98 30.21
CA ARG A 230 6.01 7.91 29.19
C ARG A 230 5.85 9.03 28.16
N GLU A 231 6.98 9.62 27.78
CA GLU A 231 7.04 10.51 26.62
C GLU A 231 7.00 9.68 25.33
N GLY A 232 6.55 10.27 24.23
CA GLY A 232 6.49 9.59 22.93
C GLY A 232 7.86 9.06 22.49
N HIS A 233 7.91 7.81 22.00
CA HIS A 233 9.16 7.08 21.77
C HIS A 233 10.00 7.57 20.57
N VAL A 234 9.42 8.40 19.71
CA VAL A 234 9.96 8.72 18.38
C VAL A 234 10.97 9.88 18.42
N GLU A 235 10.67 10.91 19.20
CA GLU A 235 11.43 12.17 19.22
C GLU A 235 12.85 12.03 19.80
N PRO A 236 13.08 11.29 20.91
CA PRO A 236 14.42 11.20 21.51
C PRO A 236 15.45 10.50 20.62
N LYS A 237 15.03 9.49 19.83
CA LYS A 237 15.92 8.74 18.92
C LYS A 237 16.36 9.61 17.74
N ILE A 238 15.41 10.30 17.10
CA ILE A 238 15.70 11.19 15.97
C ILE A 238 16.59 12.35 16.42
N LYS A 239 16.29 12.97 17.57
CA LYS A 239 17.13 14.03 18.15
C LYS A 239 18.56 13.56 18.40
N LYS A 240 18.75 12.33 18.89
CA LYS A 240 20.08 11.78 19.21
C LYS A 240 20.88 11.43 17.97
N PHE A 241 20.27 10.75 17.00
CA PHE A 241 21.00 10.18 15.86
C PHE A 241 20.96 11.07 14.60
N PHE A 242 19.96 11.95 14.46
CA PHE A 242 19.73 12.77 13.27
C PHE A 242 19.35 14.23 13.62
N PRO A 243 20.25 15.00 14.26
CA PRO A 243 19.94 16.34 14.74
C PRO A 243 19.61 17.36 13.63
N LYS A 244 20.09 17.17 12.39
CA LYS A 244 19.72 18.02 11.24
C LYS A 244 18.26 17.77 10.83
N LEU A 245 17.87 16.50 10.69
CA LEU A 245 16.49 16.11 10.40
C LEU A 245 15.55 16.58 11.51
N TRP A 246 15.95 16.43 12.78
CA TRP A 246 15.18 16.95 13.91
C TRP A 246 14.97 18.47 13.85
N LYS A 247 16.01 19.25 13.51
CA LYS A 247 15.88 20.71 13.33
C LYS A 247 14.92 21.08 12.19
N GLN A 248 15.01 20.38 11.08
CA GLN A 248 14.13 20.57 9.92
C GLN A 248 12.67 20.23 10.25
N TYR A 249 12.46 19.14 11.00
CA TYR A 249 11.15 18.77 11.54
C TYR A 249 10.57 19.85 12.46
N GLN A 250 11.38 20.33 13.42
CA GLN A 250 11.00 21.41 14.33
C GLN A 250 10.68 22.72 13.60
N ALA A 251 11.44 23.04 12.55
CA ALA A 251 11.21 24.21 11.70
C ALA A 251 9.91 24.11 10.86
N GLY A 252 9.31 22.91 10.77
CA GLY A 252 8.15 22.64 9.94
C GLY A 252 8.44 22.54 8.46
N GLU A 253 9.73 22.44 8.09
CA GLU A 253 10.16 22.14 6.72
C GLU A 253 9.78 20.71 6.33
N TRP A 254 9.66 19.82 7.32
CA TRP A 254 9.33 18.41 7.17
C TRP A 254 8.33 18.00 8.25
N ARG A 255 7.09 17.69 7.89
CA ARG A 255 6.10 17.19 8.86
C ARG A 255 5.33 16.03 8.24
N MET A 256 5.06 15.01 9.06
CA MET A 256 3.96 14.07 8.77
C MET A 256 2.66 14.81 9.02
N ASP A 257 2.26 15.62 8.05
CA ASP A 257 1.02 16.37 8.08
C ASP A 257 -0.06 15.67 7.24
N ALA A 258 -1.29 15.72 7.71
CA ALA A 258 -2.43 15.17 6.98
C ALA A 258 -2.73 15.98 5.71
N GLU A 259 -2.37 17.27 5.68
CA GLU A 259 -2.73 18.19 4.59
C GLU A 259 -1.95 17.92 3.30
N HIS A 260 -0.67 17.60 3.38
CA HIS A 260 0.16 17.16 2.26
C HIS A 260 -0.37 15.85 1.69
N PHE A 261 -0.77 14.90 2.54
CA PHE A 261 -1.36 13.66 2.06
C PHE A 261 -2.74 13.88 1.41
N LYS A 262 -3.59 14.73 1.99
CA LYS A 262 -4.85 15.18 1.36
C LYS A 262 -4.60 15.85 0.00
N MET A 263 -3.52 16.62 -0.12
CA MET A 263 -3.07 17.19 -1.38
C MET A 263 -2.72 16.09 -2.40
N MET A 264 -1.94 15.07 -2.00
CA MET A 264 -1.58 13.92 -2.84
C MET A 264 -2.77 13.04 -3.24
N GLN A 265 -3.86 13.04 -2.48
CA GLN A 265 -5.13 12.38 -2.83
C GLN A 265 -5.93 13.11 -3.91
N THR A 266 -5.53 14.32 -4.33
CA THR A 266 -6.21 15.03 -5.41
C THR A 266 -6.08 14.25 -6.73
N ARG A 267 -7.21 14.09 -7.43
CA ARG A 267 -7.28 13.40 -8.72
C ARG A 267 -7.35 14.38 -9.89
N PHE A 268 -6.53 14.13 -10.90
CA PHE A 268 -6.35 14.97 -12.08
C PHE A 268 -6.75 14.21 -13.35
N PRO A 269 -7.26 14.90 -14.39
CA PRO A 269 -7.55 14.27 -15.67
C PRO A 269 -6.27 14.20 -16.51
N TRP A 270 -5.65 13.02 -16.53
CA TRP A 270 -4.46 12.80 -17.36
C TRP A 270 -4.38 11.36 -17.87
N ASN A 271 -3.71 11.19 -19.00
CA ASN A 271 -3.45 9.91 -19.65
C ASN A 271 -1.97 9.70 -19.92
N LEU A 272 -1.52 8.45 -19.89
CA LEU A 272 -0.15 8.07 -20.22
C LEU A 272 -0.02 7.93 -21.74
N GLU A 273 1.11 8.37 -22.29
CA GLU A 273 1.56 8.06 -23.64
C GLU A 273 3.05 7.75 -23.59
N VAL A 274 3.48 6.65 -24.20
CA VAL A 274 4.90 6.29 -24.32
C VAL A 274 5.26 6.29 -25.80
N VAL A 275 6.30 7.05 -26.15
CA VAL A 275 6.89 7.12 -27.48
C VAL A 275 8.20 6.38 -27.44
N ASP A 276 8.29 5.30 -28.21
CA ASP A 276 9.49 4.49 -28.37
C ASP A 276 9.86 4.46 -29.86
N PRO A 277 11.06 4.90 -30.26
CA PRO A 277 11.49 4.84 -31.65
C PRO A 277 11.88 3.43 -32.13
N THR A 278 12.19 2.49 -31.24
CA THR A 278 12.60 1.12 -31.62
C THR A 278 11.45 0.12 -31.51
N GLY A 279 10.44 0.43 -30.72
CA GLY A 279 9.30 -0.42 -30.45
C GLY A 279 7.95 0.28 -30.43
N ASP A 280 6.89 -0.51 -30.29
CA ASP A 280 5.54 -0.02 -30.08
C ASP A 280 5.15 -0.11 -28.61
N TRP A 281 4.62 0.98 -28.05
CA TRP A 281 3.97 0.94 -26.75
C TRP A 281 2.67 0.13 -26.82
N LEU A 282 2.49 -0.78 -25.86
CA LEU A 282 1.36 -1.70 -25.85
C LEU A 282 0.08 -1.12 -25.23
N GLY A 283 0.13 0.11 -24.69
CA GLY A 283 -1.02 0.78 -24.09
C GLY A 283 -1.35 0.30 -22.67
N GLU A 284 -0.65 -0.70 -22.15
CA GLU A 284 -0.87 -1.30 -20.83
C GLU A 284 0.20 -0.84 -19.83
N TYR A 285 -0.20 -0.60 -18.57
CA TYR A 285 0.70 -0.09 -17.53
C TYR A 285 0.21 -0.40 -16.11
N GLU A 286 1.12 -0.50 -15.15
CA GLU A 286 0.85 -0.44 -13.71
C GLU A 286 1.41 0.87 -13.16
N ILE A 287 0.64 1.54 -12.31
CA ILE A 287 1.07 2.78 -11.68
C ILE A 287 0.89 2.67 -10.18
N THR A 288 1.94 3.03 -9.44
CA THR A 288 1.83 3.42 -8.04
C THR A 288 1.63 4.93 -7.98
N TYR A 289 0.58 5.35 -7.30
CA TYR A 289 0.21 6.75 -7.15
C TYR A 289 0.72 7.32 -5.82
N MET A 290 0.84 8.65 -5.77
CA MET A 290 1.27 9.39 -4.57
C MET A 290 0.32 9.24 -3.37
N ASN A 291 -0.89 8.73 -3.55
CA ASN A 291 -1.84 8.45 -2.47
C ASN A 291 -1.91 6.96 -2.11
N LEU A 292 -0.86 6.19 -2.41
CA LEU A 292 -0.72 4.74 -2.16
C LEU A 292 -1.54 3.82 -3.06
N GLU A 293 -2.55 4.34 -3.76
CA GLU A 293 -3.25 3.53 -4.75
C GLU A 293 -2.25 2.95 -5.74
N HIS A 294 -2.45 1.70 -6.10
CA HIS A 294 -1.71 1.11 -7.21
C HIS A 294 -2.52 -0.01 -7.82
N TYR A 295 -2.55 -0.02 -9.14
CA TYR A 295 -3.21 -1.06 -9.91
C TYR A 295 -2.74 -1.04 -11.36
N ALA A 296 -2.93 -2.17 -12.03
CA ALA A 296 -2.70 -2.30 -13.45
C ALA A 296 -3.90 -1.79 -14.28
N THR A 297 -3.60 -0.98 -15.29
CA THR A 297 -4.46 -0.65 -16.42
C THR A 297 -4.06 -1.51 -17.60
N LEU A 298 -4.85 -2.56 -17.84
CA LEU A 298 -4.62 -3.53 -18.92
C LEU A 298 -5.68 -3.35 -20.02
N SER A 299 -5.52 -4.08 -21.13
CA SER A 299 -6.37 -4.01 -22.33
C SER A 299 -7.88 -3.99 -22.06
N ASP A 300 -8.38 -4.75 -21.09
CA ASP A 300 -9.78 -4.86 -20.70
C ASP A 300 -10.33 -3.61 -19.98
N ARG A 301 -9.45 -2.76 -19.44
CA ARG A 301 -9.80 -1.57 -18.65
C ARG A 301 -9.29 -0.27 -19.23
N LEU A 302 -8.51 -0.33 -20.30
CA LEU A 302 -7.83 0.83 -20.88
C LEU A 302 -8.82 1.95 -21.23
N GLU A 303 -9.96 1.63 -21.85
CA GLU A 303 -10.98 2.62 -22.24
C GLU A 303 -11.71 3.25 -21.06
N GLN A 304 -11.87 2.52 -19.96
CA GLN A 304 -12.40 3.05 -18.72
C GLN A 304 -11.39 4.00 -18.08
N HIS A 305 -10.15 3.55 -17.87
CA HIS A 305 -9.11 4.34 -17.22
C HIS A 305 -8.72 5.59 -18.02
N LYS A 306 -8.89 5.60 -19.35
CA LYS A 306 -8.69 6.81 -20.17
C LYS A 306 -9.59 8.00 -19.80
N LYS A 307 -10.71 7.73 -19.12
CA LYS A 307 -11.73 8.72 -18.74
C LYS A 307 -11.77 8.99 -17.24
N GLU A 308 -11.00 8.26 -16.46
CA GLU A 308 -10.97 8.37 -15.02
C GLU A 308 -9.98 9.43 -14.54
N LEU A 309 -10.34 10.06 -13.43
CA LEU A 309 -9.45 10.96 -12.72
C LEU A 309 -8.49 10.14 -11.87
N LYS A 310 -7.20 10.44 -12.02
CA LYS A 310 -6.13 9.67 -11.41
C LYS A 310 -5.32 10.57 -10.48
N PRO A 311 -4.87 10.07 -9.33
CA PRO A 311 -3.88 10.79 -8.55
C PRO A 311 -2.58 10.94 -9.33
N ILE A 312 -1.61 11.65 -8.76
CA ILE A 312 -0.30 11.86 -9.38
C ILE A 312 0.48 10.54 -9.38
N PRO A 313 1.12 10.15 -10.49
CA PRO A 313 1.91 8.92 -10.55
C PRO A 313 3.23 9.13 -9.81
N LEU A 314 3.58 8.21 -8.91
CA LEU A 314 4.89 8.10 -8.27
C LEU A 314 5.83 7.20 -9.09
N LYS A 315 5.33 6.05 -9.49
CA LYS A 315 6.06 5.02 -10.22
C LYS A 315 5.21 4.49 -11.35
N ILE A 316 5.79 4.35 -12.53
CA ILE A 316 5.14 3.87 -13.74
C ILE A 316 5.89 2.64 -14.23
N ARG A 317 5.15 1.56 -14.44
CA ARG A 317 5.63 0.31 -15.03
C ARG A 317 4.85 0.06 -16.30
N THR A 318 5.53 -0.15 -17.41
CA THR A 318 4.91 -0.31 -18.72
C THR A 318 5.77 -1.21 -19.58
N TRP A 319 5.29 -1.55 -20.78
CA TRP A 319 6.06 -2.30 -21.74
C TRP A 319 6.02 -1.74 -23.13
N VAL A 320 7.10 -2.01 -23.84
CA VAL A 320 7.28 -1.71 -25.26
C VAL A 320 7.67 -2.98 -26.00
N PHE A 321 7.26 -3.10 -27.26
CA PHE A 321 7.62 -4.23 -28.12
C PHE A 321 8.60 -3.76 -29.19
N ASP A 322 9.86 -4.15 -29.04
CA ASP A 322 10.92 -3.90 -30.02
C ASP A 322 10.70 -4.80 -31.24
N LYS A 323 10.29 -4.17 -32.35
CA LYS A 323 10.00 -4.85 -33.60
C LYS A 323 11.25 -5.45 -34.24
N PRO A 324 12.39 -4.72 -34.37
CA PRO A 324 13.61 -5.30 -34.91
C PRO A 324 14.06 -6.59 -34.21
N LEU A 325 14.00 -6.63 -32.88
CA LEU A 325 14.45 -7.77 -32.10
C LEU A 325 13.36 -8.80 -31.83
N GLN A 326 12.10 -8.47 -32.11
CA GLN A 326 10.90 -9.26 -31.75
C GLN A 326 10.84 -9.53 -30.24
N LYS A 327 11.26 -8.56 -29.43
CA LYS A 327 11.39 -8.67 -27.97
C LYS A 327 10.45 -7.71 -27.28
N LYS A 328 9.90 -8.13 -26.14
CA LYS A 328 9.12 -7.25 -25.26
C LYS A 328 10.02 -6.76 -24.14
N TYR A 329 10.01 -5.47 -23.87
CA TYR A 329 10.77 -4.86 -22.79
C TYR A 329 9.85 -4.32 -21.71
N TYR A 330 10.22 -4.54 -20.45
CA TYR A 330 9.64 -3.95 -19.25
C TYR A 330 10.41 -2.69 -18.87
N VAL A 331 9.67 -1.60 -18.65
CA VAL A 331 10.19 -0.26 -18.34
C VAL A 331 9.63 0.19 -17.00
N GLU A 332 10.50 0.58 -16.06
CA GLU A 332 10.12 1.17 -14.76
C GLU A 332 10.71 2.57 -14.61
N ILE A 333 9.84 3.56 -14.40
CA ILE A 333 10.19 4.98 -14.25
C ILE A 333 9.62 5.50 -12.93
N TYR A 334 10.46 6.20 -12.17
CA TYR A 334 10.00 7.04 -11.05
C TYR A 334 9.86 8.47 -11.53
N THR A 335 8.84 9.18 -11.03
CA THR A 335 8.48 10.54 -11.48
C THR A 335 9.12 11.66 -10.64
N ILE A 336 9.73 11.29 -9.52
CA ILE A 336 10.47 12.16 -8.61
C ILE A 336 11.84 11.53 -8.28
N PRO A 337 12.84 12.32 -7.85
CA PRO A 337 14.10 11.77 -7.40
C PRO A 337 13.83 10.84 -6.21
N THR A 338 14.40 9.65 -6.24
CA THR A 338 14.38 8.76 -5.09
C THR A 338 15.80 8.26 -4.79
N PRO A 339 16.16 8.10 -3.51
CA PRO A 339 17.45 7.52 -3.17
C PRO A 339 17.60 6.10 -3.73
N LYS A 340 18.75 5.79 -4.35
CA LYS A 340 18.99 4.49 -5.01
C LYS A 340 18.71 3.28 -4.09
N TRP A 341 19.03 3.39 -2.80
CA TRP A 341 18.78 2.33 -1.81
C TRP A 341 17.29 2.09 -1.53
N ALA A 342 16.43 3.10 -1.68
CA ALA A 342 14.99 3.00 -1.48
C ALA A 342 14.30 2.34 -2.70
N ALA A 343 14.75 2.72 -3.91
CA ALA A 343 14.26 2.13 -5.15
C ALA A 343 14.62 0.63 -5.29
N PHE A 344 15.83 0.23 -4.85
CA PHE A 344 16.32 -1.16 -4.94
C PHE A 344 15.45 -2.19 -4.22
N ARG A 345 14.67 -1.79 -3.21
CA ARG A 345 13.80 -2.71 -2.47
C ARG A 345 12.39 -2.82 -3.06
N HIS A 346 12.16 -2.28 -4.27
CA HIS A 346 10.85 -2.20 -4.95
C HIS A 346 9.73 -1.56 -4.11
N SER A 347 10.12 -0.90 -3.02
CA SER A 347 9.28 -0.48 -1.91
C SER A 347 9.63 0.96 -1.60
N PHE A 348 9.17 1.89 -2.42
CA PHE A 348 9.27 3.30 -2.05
C PHE A 348 8.14 3.59 -1.04
N PRO A 349 8.44 3.80 0.25
CA PRO A 349 7.43 4.31 1.15
C PRO A 349 7.05 5.70 0.64
N THR A 350 5.77 5.90 0.35
CA THR A 350 5.30 7.23 -0.05
C THR A 350 5.56 8.18 1.11
N TYR A 351 6.43 9.15 0.91
CA TYR A 351 6.82 10.07 1.97
C TYR A 351 5.76 11.17 2.13
N VAL A 352 5.09 11.18 3.28
CA VAL A 352 4.24 12.32 3.68
C VAL A 352 5.16 13.51 3.97
N GLY A 353 4.88 14.65 3.34
CA GLY A 353 5.69 15.87 3.46
C GLY A 353 6.88 15.95 2.51
N ASP A 354 6.96 15.10 1.48
CA ASP A 354 8.06 15.15 0.50
C ASP A 354 8.01 16.42 -0.40
N PRO A 355 9.06 17.25 -0.42
CA PRO A 355 9.18 18.41 -1.30
C PRO A 355 9.29 18.02 -2.78
N ASN A 356 9.83 16.85 -3.12
CA ASN A 356 9.83 16.36 -4.50
C ASN A 356 8.40 16.04 -4.96
N ALA A 357 7.60 15.40 -4.11
CA ALA A 357 6.18 15.15 -4.39
C ALA A 357 5.39 16.47 -4.52
N THR A 358 5.70 17.45 -3.68
CA THR A 358 5.12 18.80 -3.76
C THR A 358 5.48 19.50 -5.07
N TYR A 359 6.74 19.41 -5.50
CA TYR A 359 7.20 19.93 -6.79
C TYR A 359 6.39 19.32 -7.94
N LEU A 360 6.23 17.99 -7.94
CA LEU A 360 5.44 17.30 -8.96
C LEU A 360 3.97 17.72 -8.92
N TYR A 361 3.38 17.83 -7.74
CA TYR A 361 2.01 18.34 -7.55
C TYR A 361 1.79 19.69 -8.21
N LYS A 362 2.73 20.63 -8.05
CA LYS A 362 2.64 21.95 -8.67
C LYS A 362 2.61 21.91 -10.20
N ARG A 363 3.08 20.83 -10.85
CA ARG A 363 2.96 20.66 -12.31
C ARG A 363 1.55 20.25 -12.73
N PHE A 364 0.89 19.43 -11.93
CA PHE A 364 -0.53 19.11 -12.16
C PHE A 364 -1.43 20.30 -11.79
N GLU A 365 -1.18 20.95 -10.64
CA GLU A 365 -1.92 22.15 -10.20
C GLU A 365 -1.87 23.27 -11.25
N TYR A 366 -0.74 23.46 -11.94
CA TYR A 366 -0.62 24.46 -13.00
C TYR A 366 -1.71 24.33 -14.08
N PHE A 367 -2.02 23.11 -14.52
CA PHE A 367 -3.09 22.89 -15.51
C PHE A 367 -4.49 22.79 -14.89
N TYR A 368 -4.56 22.59 -13.58
CA TYR A 368 -5.79 22.23 -12.86
C TYR A 368 -5.90 22.95 -11.51
N PRO A 369 -5.86 24.30 -11.45
CA PRO A 369 -5.78 25.04 -10.20
C PRO A 369 -7.03 24.89 -9.32
N ASN A 370 -8.15 24.46 -9.90
CA ASN A 370 -9.41 24.24 -9.19
C ASN A 370 -9.59 22.80 -8.70
N ARG A 371 -8.63 21.90 -8.99
CA ARG A 371 -8.70 20.50 -8.54
C ARG A 371 -8.19 20.38 -7.11
N SER A 372 -8.96 19.68 -6.32
CA SER A 372 -8.67 19.34 -4.93
C SER A 372 -9.41 18.05 -4.57
N LEU A 373 -9.13 17.50 -3.38
CA LEU A 373 -9.85 16.37 -2.81
C LEU A 373 -11.40 16.53 -2.90
N LYS A 374 -11.92 17.74 -2.68
CA LYS A 374 -13.37 18.05 -2.74
C LYS A 374 -14.00 17.91 -4.13
N THR A 375 -13.17 17.86 -5.17
CA THR A 375 -13.60 17.81 -6.58
C THR A 375 -13.29 16.46 -7.23
N ASN A 376 -12.84 15.46 -6.46
CA ASN A 376 -12.47 14.15 -6.96
C ASN A 376 -13.65 13.40 -7.60
N ASP A 377 -14.89 13.67 -7.15
CA ASP A 377 -16.10 13.04 -7.70
C ASP A 377 -16.69 13.79 -8.89
N ILE A 378 -16.12 14.94 -9.28
CA ILE A 378 -16.59 15.73 -10.42
C ILE A 378 -15.84 15.24 -11.66
N PRO A 379 -16.50 14.51 -12.59
CA PRO A 379 -15.84 13.97 -13.78
C PRO A 379 -15.29 15.09 -14.67
N ALA A 380 -14.22 14.81 -15.40
CA ALA A 380 -13.69 15.71 -16.42
C ALA A 380 -14.15 15.28 -17.81
N LYS A 381 -14.27 16.25 -18.72
CA LYS A 381 -14.53 15.98 -20.13
C LYS A 381 -13.26 15.47 -20.83
N PRO A 382 -13.36 14.67 -21.91
CA PRO A 382 -12.20 14.11 -22.60
C PRO A 382 -11.17 15.17 -23.04
N GLU A 383 -11.62 16.34 -23.51
CA GLU A 383 -10.76 17.45 -23.94
C GLU A 383 -9.99 18.13 -22.79
N GLU A 384 -10.37 17.87 -21.54
CA GLU A 384 -9.69 18.44 -20.37
C GLU A 384 -8.46 17.64 -19.96
N PHE A 385 -8.25 16.44 -20.51
CA PHE A 385 -7.16 15.54 -20.14
C PHE A 385 -5.81 16.04 -20.67
N ALA A 386 -4.82 16.05 -19.78
CA ALA A 386 -3.42 16.24 -20.15
C ALA A 386 -2.79 14.90 -20.53
N THR A 387 -1.72 14.95 -21.32
CA THR A 387 -0.90 13.78 -21.62
C THR A 387 0.36 13.81 -20.78
N LEU A 388 0.53 12.81 -19.92
CA LEU A 388 1.83 12.48 -19.34
C LEU A 388 2.59 11.67 -20.38
N LYS A 389 3.58 12.31 -21.03
CA LYS A 389 4.32 11.73 -22.14
C LYS A 389 5.71 11.29 -21.68
N ILE A 390 6.07 10.05 -22.00
CA ILE A 390 7.41 9.49 -21.84
C ILE A 390 8.00 9.27 -23.23
N ILE A 391 9.22 9.76 -23.47
CA ILE A 391 9.95 9.55 -24.71
C ILE A 391 11.19 8.72 -24.42
N LEU A 392 11.33 7.59 -25.09
CA LEU A 392 12.52 6.74 -25.05
C LEU A 392 13.47 7.11 -26.20
N ASP A 393 14.77 6.93 -26.00
CA ASP A 393 15.77 7.02 -27.05
C ASP A 393 15.89 5.69 -27.82
N ASN A 394 16.78 5.65 -28.81
CA ASN A 394 17.03 4.45 -29.62
C ASN A 394 17.62 3.25 -28.83
N ASN A 395 17.91 3.41 -27.54
CA ASN A 395 18.38 2.36 -26.65
C ASN A 395 17.32 2.00 -25.58
N GLY A 396 16.08 2.49 -25.73
CA GLY A 396 15.02 2.30 -24.75
C GLY A 396 15.21 3.10 -23.45
N LYS A 397 16.23 3.99 -23.37
CA LYS A 397 16.45 4.84 -22.18
C LYS A 397 15.55 6.07 -22.25
N MET A 398 15.08 6.53 -21.09
CA MET A 398 14.20 7.71 -21.05
C MET A 398 14.99 8.97 -21.43
N SER A 399 14.60 9.63 -22.50
CA SER A 399 15.20 10.91 -22.94
C SER A 399 14.44 12.11 -22.38
N GLU A 400 13.11 12.03 -22.40
CA GLU A 400 12.21 13.07 -21.91
C GLU A 400 10.98 12.50 -21.22
N ILE A 401 10.48 13.24 -20.25
CA ILE A 401 9.19 13.01 -19.62
C ILE A 401 8.59 14.36 -19.21
N TYR A 402 7.34 14.57 -19.57
CA TYR A 402 6.65 15.83 -19.33
C TYR A 402 5.13 15.65 -19.29
N LEU A 403 4.45 16.57 -18.61
CA LEU A 403 3.01 16.73 -18.67
C LEU A 403 2.68 17.77 -19.76
N GLU A 404 1.85 17.40 -20.73
CA GLU A 404 1.48 18.24 -21.87
C GLU A 404 -0.02 18.51 -21.90
N LYS A 405 -0.40 19.78 -22.07
CA LYS A 405 -1.79 20.17 -22.31
C LYS A 405 -1.82 21.44 -23.14
N ASN A 406 -2.67 21.49 -24.16
CA ASN A 406 -2.86 22.67 -25.02
C ASN A 406 -1.54 23.23 -25.60
N GLY A 407 -0.59 22.34 -25.95
CA GLY A 407 0.72 22.71 -26.49
C GLY A 407 1.73 23.23 -25.45
N ILE A 408 1.36 23.34 -24.18
CA ILE A 408 2.27 23.68 -23.09
C ILE A 408 2.86 22.38 -22.53
N LYS A 409 4.19 22.32 -22.43
CA LYS A 409 4.93 21.19 -21.86
C LYS A 409 5.55 21.59 -20.52
N LEU A 410 5.26 20.80 -19.48
CA LEU A 410 5.87 20.92 -18.16
C LEU A 410 6.77 19.71 -17.91
N PRO A 411 8.11 19.86 -17.92
CA PRO A 411 9.03 18.74 -17.70
C PRO A 411 8.91 18.19 -16.27
N LEU A 412 9.03 16.86 -16.15
CA LEU A 412 9.18 16.17 -14.87
C LEU A 412 10.67 15.97 -14.61
N GLU A 413 11.37 17.02 -14.22
CA GLU A 413 12.84 17.03 -14.02
C GLU A 413 13.32 16.06 -12.94
N GLY A 414 12.42 15.64 -12.05
CA GLY A 414 12.66 14.64 -11.02
C GLY A 414 12.69 13.21 -11.49
N ALA A 415 12.15 12.95 -12.68
CA ALA A 415 11.97 11.59 -13.13
C ALA A 415 13.27 10.94 -13.57
N TYR A 416 13.35 9.62 -13.39
CA TYR A 416 14.45 8.81 -13.89
C TYR A 416 13.96 7.40 -14.26
N HIS A 417 14.58 6.83 -15.29
CA HIS A 417 14.42 5.45 -15.70
C HIS A 417 15.21 4.56 -14.75
N TYR A 418 14.48 3.81 -13.92
CA TYR A 418 15.05 2.93 -12.92
C TYR A 418 15.48 1.59 -13.52
N TYR A 419 14.67 0.99 -14.39
CA TYR A 419 14.91 -0.39 -14.81
C TYR A 419 14.33 -0.70 -16.19
N LEU A 420 15.13 -1.36 -17.02
CA LEU A 420 14.78 -1.90 -18.34
C LEU A 420 15.21 -3.35 -18.40
N ALA A 421 14.30 -4.23 -18.81
CA ALA A 421 14.62 -5.64 -18.96
C ALA A 421 13.74 -6.34 -19.98
N GLU A 422 14.28 -7.37 -20.62
CA GLU A 422 13.54 -8.21 -21.54
C GLU A 422 12.53 -9.09 -20.78
N VAL A 423 11.32 -9.19 -21.32
CA VAL A 423 10.26 -10.07 -20.83
C VAL A 423 10.31 -11.37 -21.62
N ASP A 424 10.35 -12.49 -20.91
CA ASP A 424 10.23 -13.82 -21.50
C ASP A 424 8.78 -14.36 -21.34
N PRO A 425 8.00 -14.46 -22.42
CA PRO A 425 6.64 -14.99 -22.38
C PRO A 425 6.55 -16.46 -21.96
N ASP A 426 7.60 -17.26 -22.21
CA ASP A 426 7.59 -18.70 -22.00
C ASP A 426 7.73 -19.07 -20.51
N HIS A 427 8.23 -18.15 -19.68
CA HIS A 427 8.37 -18.31 -18.23
C HIS A 427 7.19 -17.75 -17.42
N GLY A 428 6.05 -17.47 -18.07
CA GLY A 428 4.75 -17.36 -17.41
C GLY A 428 4.40 -16.00 -16.81
N GLY A 429 4.98 -14.90 -17.30
CA GLY A 429 4.54 -13.56 -16.91
C GLY A 429 5.26 -12.42 -17.60
N TYR A 430 4.85 -11.19 -17.29
CA TYR A 430 5.55 -9.96 -17.66
C TYR A 430 6.80 -9.67 -16.81
N TYR A 431 7.39 -10.71 -16.20
CA TYR A 431 8.57 -10.56 -15.37
C TYR A 431 9.80 -10.41 -16.25
N PRO A 432 10.75 -9.55 -15.84
CA PRO A 432 12.06 -9.59 -16.43
C PRO A 432 12.72 -10.95 -16.16
N TYR A 433 13.30 -11.55 -17.19
CA TYR A 433 14.03 -12.82 -17.07
C TYR A 433 15.50 -12.56 -17.40
N ASP A 434 16.20 -11.87 -16.50
CA ASP A 434 17.66 -11.85 -16.42
C ASP A 434 18.09 -11.13 -15.14
N GLU A 435 19.06 -11.68 -14.40
CA GLU A 435 19.59 -11.07 -13.16
C GLU A 435 20.63 -9.97 -13.44
N ASP A 436 21.08 -9.84 -14.70
CA ASP A 436 22.24 -9.02 -15.09
C ASP A 436 21.90 -7.61 -15.65
N PHE A 437 20.69 -7.10 -15.43
CA PHE A 437 20.32 -5.76 -15.92
C PHE A 437 20.88 -4.61 -15.06
N GLU A 438 21.19 -3.49 -15.74
CA GLU A 438 21.55 -2.24 -15.08
C GLU A 438 20.32 -1.60 -14.43
N TYR A 439 20.43 -1.30 -13.14
CA TYR A 439 19.51 -0.41 -12.44
C TYR A 439 19.98 1.05 -12.59
N PHE A 440 19.05 2.00 -12.56
CA PHE A 440 19.29 3.45 -12.69
C PHE A 440 19.93 3.83 -14.03
N LEU A 441 19.18 3.60 -15.12
CA LEU A 441 19.64 3.83 -16.49
C LEU A 441 19.82 5.30 -16.85
N THR A 442 19.16 6.18 -16.10
CA THR A 442 19.26 7.64 -16.21
C THR A 442 19.27 8.26 -14.81
N GLU A 443 19.66 9.53 -14.70
CA GLU A 443 19.60 10.29 -13.46
C GLU A 443 18.58 11.44 -13.54
N PRO A 444 17.96 11.84 -12.42
CA PRO A 444 17.11 13.03 -12.37
C PRO A 444 17.88 14.29 -12.80
N LYS A 445 17.19 15.20 -13.50
CA LYS A 445 17.75 16.51 -13.87
C LYS A 445 17.66 17.53 -12.73
N MET A 446 16.77 17.32 -11.76
CA MET A 446 16.71 18.10 -10.53
C MET A 446 17.46 17.41 -9.39
N LYS A 447 18.06 18.21 -8.50
CA LYS A 447 18.58 17.71 -7.23
C LYS A 447 17.45 17.12 -6.40
N ASP A 448 17.72 16.02 -5.71
CA ASP A 448 16.81 15.48 -4.70
C ASP A 448 16.60 16.52 -3.60
N LEU A 449 15.37 17.08 -3.54
CA LEU A 449 15.00 18.08 -2.53
C LEU A 449 14.81 17.44 -1.15
N SER A 450 14.71 16.12 -1.10
CA SER A 450 14.58 15.34 0.11
C SER A 450 15.91 14.95 0.74
N ASP A 451 17.02 15.04 0.01
CA ASP A 451 18.34 14.72 0.55
C ASP A 451 18.90 15.90 1.37
N PRO A 452 19.04 15.79 2.71
CA PRO A 452 19.55 16.84 3.57
C PRO A 452 21.07 17.02 3.45
N GLU A 453 21.65 16.78 2.27
CA GLU A 453 23.08 16.68 2.00
C GLU A 453 23.76 15.53 2.73
N ARG A 454 23.80 14.35 2.10
CA ARG A 454 24.89 13.43 2.38
C ARG A 454 26.21 13.97 1.83
N SER A 455 26.95 14.67 2.69
CA SER A 455 28.41 14.51 2.70
C SER A 455 28.73 13.09 3.19
N ARG A 456 28.65 12.11 2.30
CA ARG A 456 29.39 10.86 2.44
C ARG A 456 30.05 10.63 1.09
N GLU A 457 31.37 10.80 1.09
CA GLU A 457 32.25 10.15 0.13
C GLU A 457 31.74 8.74 -0.15
N GLU A 458 31.61 8.41 -1.44
CA GLU A 458 31.64 7.07 -2.02
C GLU A 458 31.48 5.92 -1.01
N VAL A 459 30.25 5.58 -0.63
CA VAL A 459 29.97 4.19 -0.25
C VAL A 459 29.70 3.44 -1.53
N TRP A 460 30.79 3.13 -2.22
CA TRP A 460 30.88 2.02 -3.15
C TRP A 460 30.43 0.77 -2.39
N PHE A 461 29.38 0.09 -2.85
CA PHE A 461 29.07 -1.27 -2.42
C PHE A 461 29.72 -2.23 -3.41
N PRO A 462 30.76 -2.99 -3.04
CA PRO A 462 31.24 -4.09 -3.87
C PRO A 462 30.12 -5.16 -3.95
N ARG A 463 29.86 -5.66 -5.16
CA ARG A 463 28.85 -6.68 -5.49
C ARG A 463 29.11 -8.06 -4.86
N GLU A 464 30.10 -8.24 -3.99
CA GLU A 464 30.70 -9.58 -3.79
C GLU A 464 30.12 -10.46 -2.68
N ASN A 465 29.15 -10.03 -1.85
CA ASN A 465 28.70 -10.86 -0.71
C ASN A 465 27.17 -11.05 -0.61
N TYR A 466 26.49 -11.39 -1.71
CA TYR A 466 25.07 -11.81 -1.67
C TYR A 466 24.83 -13.23 -2.21
N LEU A 467 25.79 -14.13 -2.03
CA LEU A 467 25.58 -15.57 -2.18
C LEU A 467 26.22 -16.29 -1.00
N GLU A 468 25.48 -16.36 0.11
CA GLU A 468 25.50 -17.43 1.11
C GLU A 468 24.56 -17.02 2.24
N PHE A 469 23.28 -17.40 2.14
CA PHE A 469 22.42 -17.86 3.24
C PHE A 469 21.12 -18.47 2.68
#